data_AF-A0A7C5JYR5-F1
#
_entry.id   AF-A0A7C5JYR5-F1
#
_cell.length_a   1.000
_cell.length_b   1.000
_cell.length_c   1.000
_cell.angle_alpha   90.00
_cell.angle_beta   90.00
_cell.angle_gamma   90.00
#
_symmetry.space_group_name_H-M   'P 1'
#
loop_
_entity.id
_entity.type
_entity.pdbx_description
1 polymer ?
#
loop_
_entity_poly.entity_id
_entity_poly.type
_entity_poly.pdbx_seq_one_letter_code
_entity_poly.pdbx_strand_id
1 'polypeptide(L)'
;VGFLRPTGAVFKYWELTLKEAKVLGAKFILIQLPKSFKESEESFANAEKFFARIDRDEFEIAVELRGWSEEGIKKFVREFDLIDVADPVVRKPLHRKRINYYRLHGSYQRGRIIYKHKYSEKELREIVKKVKKWDEEESYIYFNNAYMCDDAKRFIQILAS
;
A
#
# COMPACT_ATOMS: atom_id res chain seq x y z
N VAL A 1 -3.23 19.66 7.41
CA VAL A 1 -4.38 18.77 7.14
C VAL A 1 -3.83 17.39 6.78
N GLY A 2 -4.44 16.28 7.21
CA GLY A 2 -3.94 14.91 6.94
C GLY A 2 -3.67 14.08 8.19
N PHE A 3 -2.87 13.02 8.05
CA PHE A 3 -2.46 12.09 9.13
C PHE A 3 -3.62 11.39 9.84
N LEU A 4 -4.73 11.16 9.13
CA LEU A 4 -5.95 10.60 9.72
C LEU A 4 -6.48 11.43 10.91
N ARG A 5 -6.09 12.71 11.03
CA ARG A 5 -6.58 13.55 12.12
C ARG A 5 -8.09 13.73 11.98
N PRO A 6 -8.87 13.63 13.07
CA PRO A 6 -10.33 13.70 13.03
C PRO A 6 -10.82 15.16 12.90
N THR A 7 -10.46 15.81 11.80
CA THR A 7 -10.89 17.18 11.48
C THR A 7 -11.91 17.16 10.35
N GLY A 8 -12.79 18.15 10.32
CA GLY A 8 -13.81 18.25 9.26
C GLY A 8 -13.22 18.26 7.85
N ALA A 9 -12.01 18.83 7.66
CA ALA A 9 -11.33 18.79 6.37
C ALA A 9 -10.94 17.37 5.95
N VAL A 10 -10.41 16.55 6.86
CA VAL A 10 -10.02 15.16 6.56
C VAL A 10 -11.24 14.31 6.21
N PHE A 11 -12.33 14.43 6.97
CA PHE A 11 -13.58 13.72 6.66
C PHE A 11 -14.19 14.16 5.33
N LYS A 12 -14.21 15.46 5.03
CA LYS A 12 -14.67 15.98 3.75
C LYS A 12 -13.87 15.42 2.56
N TYR A 13 -12.54 15.34 2.67
CA TYR A 13 -11.72 14.77 1.61
C TYR A 13 -11.90 13.25 1.46
N TRP A 14 -12.20 12.55 2.56
CA TRP A 14 -12.56 11.13 2.50
C TRP A 14 -13.87 10.93 1.74
N GLU A 15 -14.92 11.68 2.06
CA GLU A 15 -16.21 11.60 1.35
C GLU A 15 -16.09 11.91 -0.15
N LEU A 16 -15.27 12.90 -0.51
CA LEU A 16 -14.98 13.21 -1.92
C LEU A 16 -14.26 12.04 -2.61
N THR A 17 -13.25 11.47 -1.95
CA THR A 17 -12.52 10.30 -2.45
C THR A 17 -13.46 9.12 -2.70
N LEU A 18 -14.39 8.83 -1.78
CA LEU A 18 -15.36 7.74 -1.96
C LEU A 18 -16.30 7.99 -3.15
N LYS A 19 -16.79 9.23 -3.31
CA LYS A 19 -17.65 9.59 -4.45
C LYS A 19 -16.91 9.39 -5.78
N GLU A 20 -15.67 9.85 -5.86
CA GLU A 20 -14.83 9.69 -7.05
C GLU A 20 -14.52 8.21 -7.33
N ALA A 21 -14.15 7.45 -6.30
CA ALA A 21 -13.88 6.03 -6.41
C ALA A 21 -15.11 5.25 -6.90
N LYS A 22 -16.31 5.60 -6.43
CA LYS A 22 -17.57 5.00 -6.88
C LYS A 22 -17.85 5.27 -8.34
N VAL A 23 -17.66 6.52 -8.79
CA VAL A 23 -17.82 6.90 -10.20
C VAL A 23 -16.83 6.17 -11.10
N LEU A 24 -15.60 5.94 -10.61
CA LEU A 24 -14.56 5.23 -11.34
C LEU A 24 -14.69 3.69 -11.28
N GLY A 25 -15.62 3.15 -10.49
CA GLY A 25 -15.72 1.71 -10.25
C GLY A 25 -14.47 1.14 -9.59
N ALA A 26 -13.80 1.91 -8.75
CA ALA A 26 -12.58 1.48 -8.09
C ALA A 26 -12.87 0.36 -7.06
N LYS A 27 -11.96 -0.60 -6.95
CA LYS A 27 -12.03 -1.65 -5.91
C LYS A 27 -11.37 -1.24 -4.60
N PHE A 28 -10.36 -0.36 -4.66
CA PHE A 28 -9.52 -0.01 -3.53
C PHE A 28 -9.47 1.50 -3.29
N ILE A 29 -9.39 1.89 -2.02
CA ILE A 29 -8.89 3.20 -1.60
C ILE A 29 -7.48 3.04 -1.02
N LEU A 30 -6.50 3.74 -1.60
CA LEU A 30 -5.13 3.77 -1.10
C LEU A 30 -4.90 4.96 -0.16
N ILE A 31 -4.64 4.69 1.11
CA ILE A 31 -4.19 5.68 2.09
C ILE A 31 -2.66 5.60 2.19
N GLN A 32 -1.96 6.48 1.47
CA GLN A 32 -0.50 6.57 1.57
C GLN A 32 -0.07 7.59 2.62
N LEU A 33 0.53 7.11 3.71
CA LEU A 33 0.96 7.97 4.81
C LEU A 33 2.43 8.38 4.65
N PRO A 34 2.80 9.63 4.95
CA PRO A 34 4.18 10.08 4.82
C PRO A 34 5.03 9.61 6.00
N LYS A 35 6.36 9.68 5.85
CA LYS A 35 7.32 9.32 6.91
C LYS A 35 7.15 10.08 8.23
N SER A 36 6.44 11.21 8.23
CA SER A 36 6.12 11.99 9.44
C SER A 36 4.95 11.43 10.23
N PHE A 37 4.11 10.56 9.65
CA PHE A 37 3.15 9.77 10.40
C PHE A 37 3.92 8.61 11.07
N LYS A 38 4.28 8.80 12.35
CA LYS A 38 5.16 7.89 13.09
C LYS A 38 4.38 6.82 13.82
N GLU A 39 5.04 5.71 14.10
CA GLU A 39 4.54 4.70 15.02
C GLU A 39 4.48 5.29 16.44
N SER A 40 3.31 5.80 16.82
CA SER A 40 3.09 6.49 18.09
C SER A 40 1.64 6.34 18.53
N GLU A 41 1.39 6.52 19.83
CA GLU A 41 0.03 6.51 20.40
C GLU A 41 -0.88 7.56 19.75
N GLU A 42 -0.34 8.75 19.43
CA GLU A 42 -1.09 9.78 18.70
C GLU A 42 -1.57 9.30 17.33
N SER A 43 -0.71 8.60 16.58
CA SER A 43 -1.07 8.04 15.27
C SER A 43 -2.16 6.98 15.37
N PHE A 44 -2.09 6.10 16.38
CA PHE A 44 -3.16 5.13 16.65
C PHE A 44 -4.47 5.81 17.07
N ALA A 45 -4.43 6.79 17.98
CA ALA A 45 -5.61 7.52 18.41
C ALA A 45 -6.26 8.35 17.28
N ASN A 46 -5.47 8.90 16.37
CA ASN A 46 -5.98 9.55 15.16
C ASN A 46 -6.66 8.53 14.24
N ALA A 47 -5.98 7.41 13.96
CA ALA A 47 -6.52 6.34 13.11
C ALA A 47 -7.83 5.76 13.68
N GLU A 48 -7.89 5.49 14.99
CA GLU A 48 -9.09 5.01 15.67
C GLU A 48 -10.27 5.96 15.46
N LYS A 49 -10.09 7.25 15.74
CA LYS A 49 -11.15 8.26 15.56
C LYS A 49 -11.55 8.45 14.10
N PHE A 50 -10.62 8.26 13.16
CA PHE A 50 -10.88 8.34 11.74
C PHE A 50 -11.69 7.12 11.27
N PHE A 51 -11.17 5.91 11.46
CA PHE A 51 -11.79 4.67 11.00
C PHE A 51 -13.11 4.35 11.69
N ALA A 52 -13.35 4.84 12.92
CA ALA A 52 -14.63 4.72 13.60
C ALA A 52 -15.73 5.62 13.04
N ARG A 53 -15.38 6.66 12.26
CA ARG A 53 -16.35 7.67 11.77
C ARG A 53 -16.57 7.65 10.27
N ILE A 54 -15.61 7.14 9.51
CA ILE A 54 -15.76 7.06 8.07
C ILE A 54 -16.71 5.94 7.68
N ASP A 55 -17.47 6.16 6.61
CA ASP A 55 -18.02 5.07 5.82
C ASP A 55 -16.89 4.43 4.98
N ARG A 56 -16.96 3.12 4.76
CA ARG A 56 -16.07 2.39 3.85
C ARG A 56 -16.77 1.99 2.56
N ASP A 57 -18.09 2.08 2.49
CA ASP A 57 -18.94 1.49 1.44
C ASP A 57 -18.48 0.04 1.15
N GLU A 58 -18.36 -0.34 -0.11
CA GLU A 58 -17.85 -1.65 -0.56
C GLU A 58 -16.34 -1.68 -0.84
N PHE A 59 -15.59 -0.61 -0.51
CA PHE A 59 -14.18 -0.51 -0.88
C PHE A 59 -13.25 -1.25 0.09
N GLU A 60 -12.27 -1.97 -0.47
CA GLU A 60 -11.12 -2.43 0.30
C GLU A 60 -10.14 -1.28 0.53
N ILE A 61 -9.62 -1.13 1.75
CA ILE A 61 -8.70 -0.03 2.09
C ILE A 61 -7.29 -0.58 2.23
N ALA A 62 -6.38 -0.06 1.41
CA ALA A 62 -4.95 -0.36 1.47
C ALA A 62 -4.20 0.81 2.13
N VAL A 63 -3.29 0.51 3.06
CA VAL A 63 -2.51 1.53 3.77
C VAL A 63 -1.01 1.34 3.55
N GLU A 64 -0.32 2.44 3.24
CA GLU A 64 1.13 2.44 3.09
C GLU A 64 1.79 3.23 4.23
N LEU A 65 2.31 2.51 5.22
CA LEU A 65 3.03 3.05 6.37
C LEU A 65 4.54 3.11 6.10
N ARG A 66 5.13 4.31 6.18
CA ARG A 66 6.55 4.52 5.85
C ARG A 66 7.41 4.66 7.10
N GLY A 67 8.36 3.73 7.28
CA GLY A 67 9.35 3.79 8.37
C GLY A 67 8.84 3.30 9.73
N TRP A 68 7.77 2.50 9.71
CA TRP A 68 7.26 1.77 10.88
C TRP A 68 7.96 0.42 11.01
N SER A 69 7.96 -0.15 12.23
CA SER A 69 8.39 -1.53 12.47
C SER A 69 7.42 -2.55 11.84
N GLU A 70 7.86 -3.78 11.61
CA GLU A 70 6.96 -4.84 11.13
C GLU A 70 5.86 -5.13 12.17
N GLU A 71 6.20 -5.13 13.46
CA GLU A 71 5.24 -5.31 14.55
C GLU A 71 4.18 -4.20 14.57
N GLY A 72 4.60 -2.94 14.40
CA GLY A 72 3.73 -1.77 14.34
C GLY A 72 2.78 -1.82 13.14
N ILE A 73 3.31 -2.14 11.95
CA ILE A 73 2.49 -2.31 10.73
C ILE A 73 1.47 -3.42 10.96
N LYS A 74 1.91 -4.60 11.41
CA LYS A 74 1.05 -5.76 11.66
C LYS A 74 -0.04 -5.44 12.67
N LYS A 75 0.27 -4.69 13.72
CA LYS A 75 -0.71 -4.21 14.70
C LYS A 75 -1.73 -3.29 14.01
N PHE A 76 -1.26 -2.26 13.31
CA PHE A 76 -2.10 -1.23 12.69
C PHE A 76 -3.08 -1.82 11.66
N VAL A 77 -2.58 -2.64 10.72
CA VAL A 77 -3.43 -3.21 9.67
C VAL A 77 -4.43 -4.24 10.21
N ARG A 78 -4.09 -4.94 11.30
CA ARG A 78 -5.02 -5.84 11.98
C ARG A 78 -6.09 -5.07 12.75
N GLU A 79 -5.71 -4.01 13.46
CA GLU A 79 -6.61 -3.24 14.32
C GLU A 79 -7.69 -2.52 13.51
N PHE A 80 -7.35 -2.03 12.32
CA PHE A 80 -8.27 -1.28 11.47
C PHE A 80 -8.81 -2.07 10.27
N ASP A 81 -8.56 -3.38 10.21
CA ASP A 81 -8.92 -4.26 9.09
C ASP A 81 -8.52 -3.67 7.72
N LEU A 82 -7.21 -3.51 7.50
CA LEU A 82 -6.63 -2.88 6.31
C LEU A 82 -5.75 -3.87 5.54
N ILE A 83 -5.61 -3.64 4.24
CA ILE A 83 -4.59 -4.28 3.42
C ILE A 83 -3.27 -3.54 3.62
N ASP A 84 -2.20 -4.29 3.90
CA ASP A 84 -0.86 -3.73 4.00
C ASP A 84 -0.26 -3.53 2.61
N VAL A 85 0.05 -2.28 2.27
CA VAL A 85 0.76 -1.98 1.03
C VAL A 85 2.24 -2.30 1.22
N ALA A 86 2.69 -3.39 0.61
CA ALA A 86 4.06 -3.87 0.70
C ALA A 86 4.86 -3.58 -0.58
N ASP A 87 6.16 -3.29 -0.43
CA ASP A 87 7.10 -3.41 -1.54
C ASP A 87 7.75 -4.82 -1.44
N PRO A 88 7.53 -5.72 -2.42
CA PRO A 88 8.05 -7.10 -2.37
C PRO A 88 9.59 -7.18 -2.48
N VAL A 89 10.26 -6.09 -2.85
CA VAL A 89 11.72 -5.96 -2.75
C VAL A 89 12.16 -5.88 -1.29
N VAL A 90 11.33 -5.28 -0.43
CA VAL A 90 11.64 -5.01 0.98
C VAL A 90 11.13 -6.11 1.90
N ARG A 91 9.84 -6.45 1.82
CA ARG A 91 9.19 -7.37 2.76
C ARG A 91 7.94 -8.01 2.18
N LYS A 92 7.46 -9.07 2.84
CA LYS A 92 6.14 -9.66 2.58
C LYS A 92 5.01 -8.78 3.16
N PRO A 93 3.76 -8.93 2.71
CA PRO A 93 2.61 -8.33 3.35
C PRO A 93 2.43 -8.85 4.79
N LEU A 94 1.97 -7.98 5.69
CA LEU A 94 1.84 -8.26 7.13
C LEU A 94 0.38 -8.30 7.62
N HIS A 95 -0.59 -8.08 6.73
CA HIS A 95 -2.01 -8.25 7.01
C HIS A 95 -2.43 -9.72 6.90
N ARG A 96 -3.72 -10.01 7.14
CA ARG A 96 -4.31 -11.37 7.10
C ARG A 96 -5.42 -11.51 6.05
N LYS A 97 -5.59 -10.52 5.17
CA LYS A 97 -6.58 -10.61 4.07
C LYS A 97 -5.96 -11.40 2.93
N ARG A 98 -6.81 -12.07 2.16
CA ARG A 98 -6.43 -12.95 1.04
C ARG A 98 -6.02 -12.18 -0.22
N ILE A 99 -6.27 -10.87 -0.24
CA ILE A 99 -5.87 -9.95 -1.31
C ILE A 99 -4.59 -9.23 -0.91
N ASN A 100 -3.58 -9.27 -1.77
CA ASN A 100 -2.33 -8.52 -1.61
C ASN A 100 -2.32 -7.26 -2.49
N TYR A 101 -1.71 -6.19 -1.98
CA TYR A 101 -1.51 -4.94 -2.70
C TYR A 101 -0.04 -4.54 -2.62
N TYR A 102 0.64 -4.55 -3.77
CA TYR A 102 2.06 -4.27 -3.88
C TYR A 102 2.33 -2.96 -4.59
N ARG A 103 3.29 -2.17 -4.07
CA ARG A 103 3.83 -0.99 -4.75
C ARG A 103 5.35 -1.08 -4.83
N LEU A 104 5.86 -1.16 -6.05
CA LEU A 104 7.29 -1.24 -6.34
C LEU A 104 7.86 0.14 -6.61
N HIS A 105 8.72 0.64 -5.74
CA HIS A 105 9.20 2.03 -5.85
C HIS A 105 10.58 2.17 -6.50
N GLY A 106 11.20 1.06 -6.91
CA GLY A 106 12.58 1.01 -7.40
C GLY A 106 13.49 0.29 -6.41
N SER A 107 14.68 0.84 -6.19
CA SER A 107 15.66 0.28 -5.23
C SER A 107 15.73 1.11 -3.95
N TYR A 108 16.37 0.54 -2.92
CA TYR A 108 16.50 1.15 -1.61
C TYR A 108 17.98 1.32 -1.27
N GLN A 109 18.40 2.56 -0.97
CA GLN A 109 19.76 2.87 -0.56
C GLN A 109 19.73 3.70 0.72
N ARG A 110 20.37 3.20 1.79
CA ARG A 110 20.42 3.85 3.11
C ARG A 110 19.03 4.29 3.63
N GLY A 111 18.01 3.43 3.46
CA GLY A 111 16.63 3.71 3.89
C GLY A 111 15.87 4.75 3.05
N ARG A 112 16.39 5.11 1.87
CA ARG A 112 15.75 6.00 0.90
C ARG A 112 15.41 5.26 -0.37
N ILE A 113 14.27 5.63 -0.95
CA ILE A 113 13.80 5.10 -2.22
C ILE A 113 14.55 5.78 -3.36
N ILE A 114 15.05 4.97 -4.30
CA ILE A 114 15.64 5.42 -5.55
C ILE A 114 14.65 5.11 -6.67
N TYR A 115 13.76 6.09 -6.94
CA TYR A 115 12.74 5.95 -7.98
C TYR A 115 13.32 5.78 -9.39
N LYS A 116 14.51 6.31 -9.64
CA LYS A 116 15.22 6.18 -10.93
C LYS A 116 15.98 4.85 -11.05
N HIS A 117 15.39 3.76 -10.57
CA HIS A 117 15.91 2.41 -10.73
C HIS A 117 15.10 1.69 -11.81
N LYS A 118 15.80 1.10 -12.79
CA LYS A 118 15.18 0.20 -13.77
C LYS A 118 15.48 -1.23 -13.32
N TYR A 119 14.43 -2.03 -13.13
CA TYR A 119 14.63 -3.39 -12.64
C TYR A 119 15.31 -4.25 -13.71
N SER A 120 16.34 -4.98 -13.32
CA SER A 120 16.93 -6.04 -14.14
C SER A 120 15.96 -7.21 -14.28
N GLU A 121 16.16 -8.05 -15.31
CA GLU A 121 15.34 -9.26 -15.47
C GLU A 121 15.46 -10.20 -14.27
N LYS A 122 16.67 -10.32 -13.70
CA LYS A 122 16.91 -11.11 -12.49
C LYS A 122 16.06 -10.60 -11.32
N GLU A 123 16.05 -9.30 -11.07
CA GLU A 123 15.21 -8.71 -10.00
C GLU A 123 13.73 -8.97 -10.25
N LEU A 124 13.23 -8.77 -11.47
CA LEU A 124 11.83 -9.03 -11.80
C LEU A 124 11.46 -10.50 -11.58
N ARG A 125 12.32 -11.45 -11.98
CA ARG A 125 12.10 -12.89 -11.73
C ARG A 125 12.06 -13.23 -10.25
N GLU A 126 12.92 -12.63 -9.43
CA GLU A 126 12.88 -12.81 -7.98
C GLU A 126 11.62 -12.21 -7.35
N ILE A 127 11.17 -11.06 -7.83
CA ILE A 127 9.88 -10.47 -7.41
C ILE A 127 8.73 -11.39 -7.80
N VAL A 128 8.69 -11.93 -9.02
CA VAL A 128 7.67 -12.89 -9.48
C VAL A 128 7.60 -14.11 -8.55
N LYS A 129 8.75 -14.69 -8.19
CA LYS A 129 8.80 -15.82 -7.24
C LYS A 129 8.19 -15.47 -5.89
N LYS A 130 8.51 -14.28 -5.36
CA LYS A 130 7.99 -13.80 -4.08
C LYS A 130 6.48 -13.59 -4.12
N VAL A 131 5.97 -12.84 -5.10
CA VAL A 131 4.53 -12.55 -5.19
C VAL A 131 3.72 -13.81 -5.44
N LYS A 132 4.19 -14.75 -6.29
CA LYS A 132 3.52 -16.06 -6.47
C LYS A 132 3.52 -16.89 -5.19
N LYS A 133 4.60 -16.84 -4.40
CA LYS A 133 4.71 -17.57 -3.14
C LYS A 133 3.80 -17.02 -2.04
N TRP A 134 3.52 -15.72 -2.05
CA TRP A 134 2.71 -15.04 -1.03
C TRP A 134 1.27 -14.81 -1.47
N ASP A 135 0.93 -15.19 -2.70
CA ASP A 135 -0.43 -15.09 -3.22
C ASP A 135 -1.34 -16.10 -2.52
N GLU A 136 -2.48 -15.63 -2.03
CA GLU A 136 -3.50 -16.48 -1.40
C GLU A 136 -4.75 -16.59 -2.25
N GLU A 137 -5.24 -15.47 -2.80
CA GLU A 137 -6.39 -15.42 -3.70
C GLU A 137 -6.15 -14.46 -4.86
N GLU A 138 -5.71 -13.24 -4.56
CA GLU A 138 -5.46 -12.24 -5.59
C GLU A 138 -4.35 -11.27 -5.19
N SER A 139 -3.50 -10.89 -6.15
CA SER A 139 -2.42 -9.94 -5.94
C SER A 139 -2.45 -8.82 -6.96
N TYR A 140 -2.49 -7.57 -6.48
CA TYR A 140 -2.39 -6.35 -7.28
C TYR A 140 -0.99 -5.78 -7.20
N ILE A 141 -0.35 -5.51 -8.35
CA ILE A 141 1.05 -5.11 -8.41
C ILE A 141 1.18 -3.82 -9.20
N TYR A 142 1.61 -2.75 -8.53
CA TYR A 142 1.79 -1.44 -9.13
C TYR A 142 3.26 -1.05 -9.15
N PHE A 143 3.79 -0.78 -10.34
CA PHE A 143 5.11 -0.19 -10.50
C PHE A 143 5.02 1.33 -10.34
N ASN A 144 5.88 1.90 -9.51
CA ASN A 144 5.93 3.32 -9.15
C ASN A 144 7.37 3.87 -9.22
N ASN A 145 8.23 3.24 -10.03
CA ASN A 145 9.55 3.72 -10.39
C ASN A 145 9.51 4.53 -11.71
N ALA A 146 10.59 5.22 -12.06
CA ALA A 146 10.66 6.07 -13.25
C ALA A 146 10.47 5.31 -14.58
N TYR A 147 10.69 3.99 -14.57
CA TYR A 147 10.56 3.11 -15.73
C TYR A 147 9.33 2.19 -15.64
N MET A 148 8.33 2.57 -14.84
CA MET A 148 7.19 1.73 -14.45
C MET A 148 6.44 1.07 -15.62
N CYS A 149 6.25 1.76 -16.75
CA CYS A 149 5.54 1.20 -17.90
C CYS A 149 6.31 0.03 -18.53
N ASP A 150 7.61 0.21 -18.78
CA ASP A 150 8.48 -0.83 -19.33
C ASP A 150 8.63 -2.01 -18.37
N ASP A 151 8.86 -1.72 -17.08
CA ASP A 151 9.06 -2.75 -16.08
C ASP A 151 7.78 -3.54 -15.82
N ALA A 152 6.60 -2.91 -15.82
CA ALA A 152 5.31 -3.61 -15.72
C ALA A 152 5.06 -4.53 -16.93
N LYS A 153 5.34 -4.08 -18.16
CA LYS A 153 5.20 -4.92 -19.36
C LYS A 153 6.11 -6.15 -19.31
N ARG A 154 7.37 -5.96 -18.92
CA ARG A 154 8.33 -7.06 -18.75
C ARG A 154 7.91 -8.00 -17.62
N PHE A 155 7.37 -7.46 -16.53
CA PHE A 155 6.86 -8.26 -15.43
C PHE A 155 5.68 -9.14 -15.84
N ILE A 156 4.74 -8.62 -16.64
CA ILE A 156 3.64 -9.40 -17.22
C ILE A 156 4.18 -10.54 -18.11
N GLN A 157 5.17 -10.27 -18.95
CA GLN A 157 5.81 -11.30 -19.79
C GLN A 157 6.46 -12.42 -18.95
N ILE A 158 7.13 -12.07 -17.85
CA ILE A 158 7.75 -13.05 -16.93
C ILE A 158 6.70 -13.80 -16.11
N LEU A 159 5.56 -13.18 -15.77
CA LEU A 159 4.47 -13.85 -15.06
C LEU A 159 3.83 -14.95 -15.89
N ALA A 160 3.71 -14.71 -17.20
CA ALA A 160 3.09 -15.60 -18.18
C ALA A 160 4.00 -16.74 -18.68
N SER A 161 5.31 -16.68 -18.39
CA SER A 161 6.26 -17.78 -18.64
C SER A 161 6.25 -18.80 -17.52
#